data_AF-A0A1M5MLJ0-F1
#
_entry.id   AF-A0A1M5MLJ0-F1
#
_cell.length_a   1.000
_cell.length_b   1.000
_cell.length_c   1.000
_cell.angle_alpha   90.00
_cell.angle_beta   90.00
_cell.angle_gamma   90.00
#
_symmetry.space_group_name_H-M   'P 1'
#
loop_
_entity.id
_entity.type
_entity.pdbx_description
1 polymer ?
#
loop_
_entity_poly.entity_id
_entity_poly.type
_entity_poly.pdbx_seq_one_letter_code
_entity_poly.pdbx_strand_id
1 'polypeptide(L)'
;MGLKKLAAKVVDYNERLEGGKASKIKPRHVAKVLEKLRAKEAELEAEIASTTSPEKTARLEGKLGVARTHIERAEWLLNEIS
;
A
#
# COMPACT_ATOMS: atom_id res chain seq x y z
N MET A 1 6.41 -2.14 -14.40
CA MET A 1 5.01 -2.39 -14.82
C MET A 1 4.60 -1.29 -15.78
N GLY A 2 4.02 -1.62 -16.94
CA GLY A 2 3.59 -0.62 -17.92
C GLY A 2 2.16 -0.11 -17.68
N LEU A 3 1.90 1.15 -17.99
CA LEU A 3 0.61 1.83 -17.83
C LEU A 3 -0.57 1.06 -18.44
N LYS A 4 -0.34 0.35 -19.56
CA LYS A 4 -1.36 -0.50 -20.23
C LYS A 4 -1.94 -1.59 -19.32
N LYS A 5 -1.12 -2.19 -18.43
CA LYS A 5 -1.60 -3.21 -17.48
C LYS A 5 -2.39 -2.60 -16.31
N LEU A 6 -2.16 -1.33 -15.99
CA LEU A 6 -2.92 -0.63 -14.95
C LEU A 6 -4.35 -0.36 -15.43
N ALA A 7 -4.48 0.18 -16.65
CA ALA A 7 -5.79 0.44 -17.26
C ALA A 7 -6.67 -0.83 -17.30
N ALA A 8 -6.10 -1.96 -17.73
CA ALA A 8 -6.81 -3.24 -17.74
C ALA A 8 -7.30 -3.69 -16.35
N LYS A 9 -6.53 -3.43 -15.29
CA LYS A 9 -6.94 -3.76 -13.91
C LYS A 9 -8.04 -2.84 -13.39
N VAL A 10 -8.04 -1.57 -13.79
CA VAL A 10 -9.12 -0.63 -13.43
C VAL A 10 -10.42 -1.05 -14.10
N VAL A 11 -10.36 -1.45 -15.37
CA VAL A 11 -11.52 -1.99 -16.10
C VAL A 11 -12.04 -3.26 -15.41
N ASP A 12 -11.18 -4.24 -15.14
CA ASP A 12 -11.58 -5.49 -14.43
C ASP A 12 -12.22 -5.20 -13.06
N TYR A 13 -11.68 -4.25 -12.30
CA TYR A 13 -12.28 -3.85 -11.02
C TYR A 13 -13.68 -3.26 -11.20
N ASN A 14 -13.87 -2.38 -12.17
CA ASN A 14 -15.16 -1.73 -12.44
C ASN A 14 -16.19 -2.74 -12.95
N GLU A 15 -15.82 -3.64 -13.86
CA GLU A 15 -16.71 -4.72 -14.35
C GLU A 15 -17.18 -5.61 -13.19
N ARG A 16 -16.28 -5.95 -12.27
CA ARG A 16 -16.62 -6.72 -11.07
C ARG A 16 -17.51 -5.93 -10.11
N LEU A 17 -17.31 -4.62 -10.01
CA LEU A 17 -18.14 -3.74 -9.17
C LEU A 17 -19.58 -3.66 -9.71
N GLU A 18 -19.73 -3.43 -11.02
CA GLU A 18 -21.04 -3.40 -11.70
C GLU A 18 -21.75 -4.74 -11.61
N GLY A 19 -21.02 -5.85 -11.75
CA GLY A 19 -21.55 -7.19 -11.59
C GLY A 19 -21.80 -7.65 -10.14
N GLY A 20 -21.59 -6.78 -9.14
CA GLY A 20 -21.76 -7.10 -7.71
C GLY A 20 -20.73 -8.08 -7.14
N LYS A 21 -19.70 -8.44 -7.91
CA LYS A 21 -18.61 -9.38 -7.54
C LYS A 21 -17.45 -8.69 -6.81
N ALA A 22 -17.50 -7.37 -6.70
CA ALA A 22 -16.62 -6.56 -5.89
C ALA A 22 -17.44 -5.53 -5.09
N SER A 23 -16.96 -5.16 -3.91
CA SER A 23 -17.54 -4.06 -3.15
C SER A 23 -16.80 -2.76 -3.46
N LYS A 24 -17.54 -1.65 -3.48
CA LYS A 24 -16.95 -0.31 -3.57
C LYS A 24 -15.95 -0.14 -2.42
N ILE A 25 -14.80 0.46 -2.73
CA ILE A 25 -13.83 0.83 -1.71
C ILE A 25 -14.52 1.84 -0.79
N LYS A 26 -14.50 1.56 0.52
CA LYS A 26 -15.06 2.42 1.56
C LYS A 26 -13.92 2.98 2.40
N PRO A 27 -14.07 4.17 3.02
CA PRO A 27 -13.06 4.73 3.93
C PRO A 27 -12.54 3.71 4.95
N ARG A 28 -13.46 2.92 5.56
CA ARG A 28 -13.10 1.85 6.51
C ARG A 28 -12.14 0.78 5.97
N HIS A 29 -12.19 0.48 4.66
CA HIS A 29 -11.29 -0.49 4.04
C HIS A 29 -9.88 0.10 3.92
N VAL A 30 -9.80 1.38 3.56
CA VAL A 30 -8.53 2.10 3.41
C VAL A 30 -7.89 2.34 4.77
N ALA A 31 -8.67 2.73 5.79
CA ALA A 31 -8.19 2.87 7.17
C ALA A 31 -7.55 1.57 7.69
N LYS A 32 -8.19 0.41 7.46
CA LYS A 32 -7.62 -0.89 7.84
C LYS A 32 -6.32 -1.24 7.11
N VAL A 33 -6.17 -0.78 5.86
CA VAL A 33 -4.91 -0.95 5.12
C VAL A 33 -3.83 -0.01 5.66
N LEU A 34 -4.17 1.23 5.99
CA LEU A 34 -3.26 2.19 6.62
C LEU A 34 -2.70 1.68 7.95
N GLU A 35 -3.54 1.12 8.81
CA GLU A 35 -3.10 0.51 10.07
C GLU A 35 -2.03 -0.56 9.83
N LYS A 36 -2.24 -1.45 8.85
CA LYS A 36 -1.28 -2.50 8.49
C LYS A 36 0.01 -1.94 7.91
N LEU A 37 -0.08 -0.90 7.08
CA LEU A 37 1.09 -0.28 6.49
C LEU A 37 1.95 0.44 7.54
N ARG A 38 1.33 1.17 8.47
CA ARG A 38 2.01 1.83 9.60
C ARG A 38 2.64 0.83 10.55
N ALA A 39 1.95 -0.28 10.85
CA ALA A 39 2.54 -1.37 11.63
C ALA A 39 3.78 -1.96 10.94
N LYS A 40 3.72 -2.11 9.60
CA LYS A 40 4.87 -2.61 8.83
C LYS A 40 6.03 -1.61 8.75
N GLU A 41 5.74 -0.33 8.65
CA GLU A 41 6.73 0.74 8.73
C GLU A 41 7.50 0.66 10.06
N ALA A 42 6.80 0.63 11.19
CA ALA A 42 7.40 0.53 12.51
C ALA A 42 8.24 -0.75 12.68
N GLU A 43 7.77 -1.90 12.17
CA GLU A 43 8.53 -3.16 12.17
C GLU A 43 9.84 -3.04 11.37
N LEU A 44 9.79 -2.42 10.19
CA LEU A 44 10.97 -2.23 9.34
C LEU A 44 11.97 -1.25 9.99
N GLU A 45 11.50 -0.17 10.60
CA GLU A 45 12.34 0.77 11.34
C GLU A 45 13.04 0.10 12.53
N ALA A 46 12.32 -0.73 13.29
CA ALA A 46 12.90 -1.51 14.38
C ALA A 46 13.94 -2.54 13.88
N GLU A 47 13.69 -3.17 12.73
CA GLU A 47 14.63 -4.12 12.14
C GLU A 47 15.88 -3.41 11.60
N ILE A 48 15.74 -2.20 11.07
CA ILE A 48 16.85 -1.34 10.64
C ILE A 48 17.70 -0.92 11.84
N ALA A 49 17.06 -0.51 12.93
CA ALA A 49 17.76 -0.09 14.14
C ALA A 49 18.54 -1.22 14.83
N SER A 50 18.10 -2.48 14.68
CA SER A 50 18.72 -3.65 15.31
C SER A 50 19.71 -4.40 14.41
N THR A 51 19.75 -4.12 13.11
CA THR A 51 20.68 -4.78 12.19
C THR A 51 22.05 -4.10 12.17
N THR A 52 23.12 -4.90 12.20
CA THR A 52 24.50 -4.45 12.05
C THR A 52 25.06 -4.71 10.64
N SER A 53 24.32 -5.47 9.81
CA SER A 53 24.71 -5.79 8.44
C SER A 53 24.29 -4.66 7.48
N PRO A 54 25.24 -3.98 6.81
CA PRO A 54 24.95 -2.85 5.93
C PRO A 54 24.15 -3.27 4.68
N GLU A 55 24.40 -4.47 4.14
CA GLU A 55 23.63 -5.01 3.01
C GLU A 55 22.17 -5.26 3.39
N LYS A 56 21.96 -5.81 4.60
CA LYS A 56 20.61 -6.02 5.13
C LYS A 56 19.90 -4.69 5.36
N THR A 57 20.60 -3.69 5.91
CA THR A 57 20.07 -2.32 6.10
C THR A 57 19.59 -1.72 4.79
N ALA A 58 20.43 -1.69 3.75
CA ALA A 58 20.06 -1.12 2.45
C ALA A 58 18.80 -1.78 1.85
N ARG A 59 18.67 -3.10 1.99
CA ARG A 59 17.46 -3.82 1.54
C ARG A 59 16.23 -3.45 2.36
N LEU A 60 16.36 -3.27 3.68
CA LEU A 60 15.25 -2.88 4.56
C LEU A 60 14.83 -1.43 4.30
N GLU A 61 15.76 -0.52 4.08
CA GLU A 61 15.48 0.87 3.68
C GLU A 61 14.71 0.93 2.36
N GLY A 62 15.09 0.10 1.38
CA GLY A 62 14.32 -0.03 0.14
C GLY A 62 12.87 -0.47 0.37
N LYS A 63 12.64 -1.42 1.30
CA LYS A 63 11.28 -1.83 1.68
C LYS A 63 10.53 -0.72 2.43
N LEU A 64 11.22 0.01 3.30
CA LEU A 64 10.67 1.12 4.07
C LEU A 64 10.19 2.23 3.12
N GLY A 65 10.98 2.58 2.09
CA GLY A 65 10.57 3.55 1.07
C GLY A 65 9.31 3.13 0.31
N VAL A 66 9.18 1.84 -0.02
CA VAL A 66 7.96 1.31 -0.65
C VAL A 66 6.76 1.37 0.31
N ALA A 67 6.95 1.02 1.59
CA ALA A 67 5.90 1.10 2.60
C ALA A 67 5.40 2.54 2.77
N ARG A 68 6.30 3.52 2.88
CA ARG A 68 5.97 4.95 2.96
C ARG A 68 5.21 5.45 1.73
N THR A 69 5.66 5.09 0.53
CA THR A 69 4.94 5.42 -0.71
C THR A 69 3.52 4.84 -0.71
N HIS A 70 3.32 3.64 -0.16
CA HIS A 70 1.99 3.05 -0.05
C HIS A 70 1.12 3.72 1.02
N ILE A 71 1.72 4.18 2.12
CA ILE A 71 1.03 4.97 3.15
C ILE A 71 0.52 6.27 2.52
N GLU A 72 1.39 7.06 1.87
CA GLU A 72 1.01 8.32 1.22
C GLU A 72 -0.14 8.13 0.23
N ARG A 73 -0.09 7.08 -0.61
CA ARG A 73 -1.16 6.76 -1.57
C ARG A 73 -2.46 6.37 -0.88
N ALA A 74 -2.39 5.64 0.22
CA ALA A 74 -3.57 5.23 0.97
C ALA A 74 -4.17 6.41 1.76
N GLU A 75 -3.36 7.33 2.28
CA GLU A 75 -3.81 8.57 2.89
C GLU A 75 -4.49 9.48 1.87
N TRP A 76 -3.88 9.65 0.69
CA TRP A 76 -4.51 10.36 -0.43
C TRP A 76 -5.85 9.72 -0.81
N LEU A 77 -5.89 8.40 -1.01
CA LEU A 77 -7.12 7.71 -1.37
C LEU A 77 -8.20 7.87 -0.29
N LEU A 78 -7.81 7.80 0.99
CA LEU A 78 -8.74 8.02 2.09
C LEU A 78 -9.36 9.41 1.99
N ASN A 79 -8.54 10.45 1.79
CA ASN A 79 -9.03 11.81 1.63
C ASN A 79 -10.00 11.99 0.44
N GLU A 80 -9.75 11.30 -0.68
CA GLU A 80 -10.61 11.39 -1.87
C GLU A 80 -11.97 10.67 -1.74
N ILE A 81 -12.06 9.66 -0.86
CA ILE A 81 -13.28 8.85 -0.71
C ILE A 81 -14.00 9.07 0.63
N SER A 82 -13.46 9.95 1.47
CA SER A 82 -13.94 10.29 2.81
C SER A 82 -15.14 11.23 2.78
#